data_AF-Q64T05-F1
#
_entry.id   AF-Q64T05-F1
#
_cell.length_a   1.000
_cell.length_b   1.000
_cell.length_c   1.000
_cell.angle_alpha   90.00
_cell.angle_beta   90.00
_cell.angle_gamma   90.00
#
_symmetry.space_group_name_H-M   'P 1'
#
loop_
_entity.id
_entity.type
_entity.pdbx_description
1 polymer ?
#
loop_
_entity_poly.entity_id
_entity_poly.type
_entity_poly.pdbx_seq_one_letter_code
_entity_poly.pdbx_strand_id
1 'polypeptide(L)'
;MSCLGRMLPQTIRMDGSRPPIRKKLVTNNYNPTFCRNRLYRLWIKLFYGPSTQVYRNSKRINVHQKYKKENNAQIIMEQQPQLNDHNKQEYPPMHTAEHLLNATMVKTFGCPRSRNAHIEKKKSKCDYELPTCPTEEQIHAIEEKVNEAIDRHLPVTCEFMTHEEAKSIVDLSKLPENASEILRIVRIGDYDACACIGQHVENTSEIGLFKIISYDYADGKLRLRFKLIK
;
A
#
# COMPACT_ATOMS: atom_id res chain seq x y z
N MET A 1 27.04 -57.25 -14.36
CA MET A 1 26.76 -56.77 -13.00
C MET A 1 25.94 -55.48 -13.10
N SER A 2 24.62 -55.44 -13.29
CA SER A 2 23.52 -56.43 -13.15
C SER A 2 23.16 -56.86 -11.71
N CYS A 3 22.17 -56.17 -11.12
CA CYS A 3 21.20 -56.56 -10.07
C CYS A 3 20.34 -55.30 -9.80
N LEU A 4 19.05 -55.14 -10.17
CA LEU A 4 17.96 -56.02 -10.63
C LEU A 4 17.14 -56.71 -9.51
N GLY A 5 15.95 -56.16 -9.23
CA GLY A 5 14.87 -56.66 -8.38
C GLY A 5 13.82 -55.55 -8.22
N ARG A 6 12.64 -55.56 -8.88
CA ARG A 6 11.44 -56.43 -8.77
C ARG A 6 10.73 -56.28 -7.40
N MET A 7 9.50 -55.74 -7.30
CA MET A 7 8.18 -56.22 -7.79
C MET A 7 7.65 -57.45 -7.00
N LEU A 8 6.39 -57.54 -6.51
CA LEU A 8 5.18 -56.68 -6.59
C LEU A 8 4.41 -56.61 -5.21
N PRO A 9 3.09 -56.91 -5.02
CA PRO A 9 2.15 -55.86 -4.58
C PRO A 9 1.20 -56.22 -3.41
N GLN A 10 0.50 -55.22 -2.83
CA GLN A 10 -0.79 -55.45 -2.15
C GLN A 10 -1.87 -54.38 -2.48
N THR A 11 -2.87 -54.83 -3.22
CA THR A 11 -4.28 -54.39 -3.32
C THR A 11 -4.72 -53.04 -2.74
N ILE A 12 -5.07 -52.10 -3.62
CA ILE A 12 -6.09 -51.07 -3.37
C ILE A 12 -7.48 -51.71 -3.53
N ARG A 13 -8.41 -51.45 -2.59
CA ARG A 13 -9.85 -51.76 -2.79
C ARG A 13 -10.51 -50.68 -3.65
N MET A 14 -11.41 -51.08 -4.54
CA MET A 14 -12.15 -50.16 -5.40
C MET A 14 -13.60 -50.00 -4.96
N ASP A 15 -14.02 -48.74 -4.81
CA ASP A 15 -15.16 -48.22 -5.55
C ASP A 15 -14.61 -47.29 -6.67
N GLY A 16 -15.37 -46.85 -7.68
CA GLY A 16 -16.78 -47.12 -7.97
C GLY A 16 -17.53 -45.84 -8.34
N SER A 17 -16.97 -44.97 -9.17
CA SER A 17 -17.31 -44.98 -10.62
C SER A 17 -16.43 -44.03 -11.44
N ARG A 18 -16.45 -44.13 -12.79
CA ARG A 18 -15.58 -43.37 -13.71
C ARG A 18 -16.33 -42.32 -14.56
N PRO A 19 -15.62 -41.28 -15.06
CA PRO A 19 -16.19 -40.15 -15.80
C PRO A 19 -16.14 -40.28 -17.33
N PRO A 20 -16.73 -39.32 -18.06
CA PRO A 20 -16.14 -38.80 -19.31
C PRO A 20 -16.24 -37.26 -19.49
N ILE A 21 -15.58 -36.59 -20.45
CA ILE A 21 -14.13 -36.50 -20.78
C ILE A 21 -13.88 -35.37 -21.83
N ARG A 22 -12.71 -34.67 -21.79
CA ARG A 22 -12.27 -33.55 -22.70
C ARG A 22 -13.08 -32.24 -22.55
N LYS A 23 -12.69 -31.03 -23.02
CA LYS A 23 -11.69 -30.38 -23.94
C LYS A 23 -11.43 -28.95 -23.34
N LYS A 24 -10.45 -28.08 -23.65
CA LYS A 24 -9.18 -28.02 -24.43
C LYS A 24 -8.38 -26.76 -23.99
N LEU A 25 -7.04 -26.75 -24.00
CA LEU A 25 -6.18 -25.56 -23.77
C LEU A 25 -6.35 -24.45 -24.84
N VAL A 26 -6.43 -23.18 -24.43
CA VAL A 26 -6.11 -22.01 -25.28
C VAL A 26 -5.40 -20.96 -24.43
N THR A 27 -4.34 -20.36 -24.96
CA THR A 27 -3.60 -19.24 -24.36
C THR A 27 -3.88 -17.96 -25.16
N ASN A 28 -3.99 -16.80 -24.50
CA ASN A 28 -3.18 -15.59 -24.79
C ASN A 28 -3.78 -14.27 -24.23
N ASN A 29 -2.85 -13.41 -23.78
CA ASN A 29 -2.80 -11.95 -23.89
C ASN A 29 -3.74 -11.02 -23.09
N TYR A 30 -3.14 -9.88 -22.72
CA TYR A 30 -3.71 -8.67 -22.13
C TYR A 30 -4.82 -8.03 -23.01
N ASN A 31 -5.87 -7.50 -22.39
CA ASN A 31 -5.90 -6.07 -21.98
C ASN A 31 -7.06 -5.81 -20.98
N PRO A 32 -7.03 -4.75 -20.15
CA PRO A 32 -8.04 -4.52 -19.12
C PRO A 32 -9.25 -3.73 -19.64
N THR A 33 -10.47 -4.05 -19.17
CA THR A 33 -11.61 -3.10 -19.23
C THR A 33 -12.74 -3.46 -18.25
N PHE A 34 -13.36 -2.44 -17.67
CA PHE A 34 -14.71 -2.41 -17.10
C PHE A 34 -15.14 -3.47 -16.07
N CYS A 35 -14.98 -3.14 -14.78
CA CYS A 35 -15.58 -3.90 -13.68
C CYS A 35 -17.11 -3.64 -13.56
N ARG A 36 -17.94 -4.68 -13.80
CA ARG A 36 -19.40 -4.66 -13.53
C ARG A 36 -19.96 -6.04 -13.15
N ASN A 37 -20.01 -6.36 -11.86
CA ASN A 37 -20.97 -7.29 -11.21
C ASN A 37 -20.88 -7.06 -9.69
N ARG A 38 -21.93 -6.72 -8.92
CA ARG A 38 -23.31 -7.23 -8.80
C ARG A 38 -23.47 -8.58 -8.08
N LEU A 39 -22.46 -9.02 -7.30
CA LEU A 39 -22.55 -10.18 -6.39
C LEU A 39 -22.06 -9.86 -4.96
N TYR A 40 -22.67 -8.86 -4.30
CA TYR A 40 -22.37 -8.53 -2.88
C TYR A 40 -23.63 -8.20 -2.05
N ARG A 41 -24.74 -8.94 -2.29
CA ARG A 41 -26.03 -8.76 -1.60
C ARG A 41 -26.74 -10.08 -1.25
N LEU A 42 -25.98 -11.09 -0.80
CA LEU A 42 -26.55 -12.38 -0.40
C LEU A 42 -26.01 -12.93 0.93
N TRP A 43 -25.62 -12.06 1.87
CA TRP A 43 -25.03 -12.47 3.16
C TRP A 43 -25.69 -11.85 4.41
N ILE A 44 -26.83 -11.17 4.26
CA ILE A 44 -27.61 -10.63 5.41
C ILE A 44 -29.05 -11.15 5.30
N LYS A 45 -29.26 -12.41 5.72
CA LYS A 45 -30.59 -13.06 5.71
C LYS A 45 -30.78 -14.20 6.73
N LEU A 46 -29.89 -14.30 7.74
CA LEU A 46 -29.78 -15.47 8.63
C LEU A 46 -30.00 -15.20 10.13
N PHE A 47 -30.46 -14.01 10.54
CA PHE A 47 -30.39 -13.60 11.97
C PHE A 47 -31.67 -13.09 12.65
N TYR A 48 -32.84 -13.05 11.98
CA TYR A 48 -34.11 -12.70 12.64
C TYR A 48 -35.25 -13.64 12.22
N GLY A 49 -35.92 -14.20 13.23
CA GLY A 49 -37.05 -15.13 13.09
C GLY A 49 -38.42 -14.45 12.93
N PRO A 50 -39.51 -15.24 12.86
CA PRO A 50 -40.82 -14.75 12.44
C PRO A 50 -41.72 -14.31 13.60
N SER A 51 -42.55 -13.28 13.36
CA SER A 51 -43.71 -12.97 14.21
C SER A 51 -44.92 -12.42 13.42
N THR A 52 -46.06 -13.08 13.62
CA THR A 52 -47.43 -12.53 13.67
C THR A 52 -47.94 -11.57 12.58
N GLN A 53 -48.69 -12.15 11.63
CA GLN A 53 -50.05 -11.72 11.22
C GLN A 53 -50.93 -11.27 12.43
N VAL A 54 -51.97 -10.43 12.38
CA VAL A 54 -52.89 -9.91 11.33
C VAL A 54 -53.40 -8.50 11.73
N TYR A 55 -53.68 -7.56 10.79
CA TYR A 55 -55.01 -6.92 10.61
C TYR A 55 -55.13 -5.99 9.38
N ARG A 56 -56.38 -5.63 9.04
CA ARG A 56 -56.80 -4.86 7.85
C ARG A 56 -57.04 -3.37 8.13
N ASN A 57 -57.10 -2.59 7.04
CA ASN A 57 -57.66 -1.23 6.90
C ASN A 57 -56.82 -0.09 7.51
N SER A 58 -56.80 1.14 6.98
CA SER A 58 -57.50 1.72 5.81
C SER A 58 -56.64 2.74 5.03
N LYS A 59 -57.16 3.27 3.92
CA LYS A 59 -56.47 4.26 3.06
C LYS A 59 -56.45 5.67 3.69
N ARG A 60 -55.28 6.20 4.07
CA ARG A 60 -54.89 7.64 3.93
C ARG A 60 -53.42 7.84 4.35
N ILE A 61 -52.92 9.08 4.27
CA ILE A 61 -51.54 9.51 4.59
C ILE A 61 -50.48 8.88 3.66
N ASN A 62 -50.44 9.31 2.39
CA ASN A 62 -49.38 8.92 1.45
C ASN A 62 -48.83 10.12 0.66
N VAL A 63 -48.43 11.18 1.38
CA VAL A 63 -47.85 12.42 0.81
C VAL A 63 -46.59 12.88 1.58
N HIS A 64 -46.51 12.64 2.90
CA HIS A 64 -45.52 13.30 3.77
C HIS A 64 -44.24 12.49 4.09
N GLN A 65 -44.09 11.27 3.57
CA GLN A 65 -42.87 10.46 3.78
C GLN A 65 -41.86 10.50 2.61
N LYS A 66 -42.22 11.06 1.45
CA LYS A 66 -41.30 11.14 0.30
C LYS A 66 -40.22 12.22 0.50
N TYR A 67 -40.64 13.43 0.86
CA TYR A 67 -39.75 14.59 1.09
C TYR A 67 -38.65 14.37 2.15
N LYS A 68 -38.92 13.59 3.22
CA LYS A 68 -37.87 13.26 4.22
C LYS A 68 -36.88 12.18 3.77
N LYS A 69 -37.17 11.43 2.70
CA LYS A 69 -36.30 10.35 2.21
C LYS A 69 -35.38 10.80 1.07
N GLU A 70 -35.78 11.83 0.33
CA GLU A 70 -35.00 12.41 -0.76
C GLU A 70 -33.91 13.36 -0.23
N ASN A 71 -34.22 14.24 0.74
CA ASN A 71 -33.22 15.13 1.34
C ASN A 71 -32.06 14.41 2.05
N ASN A 72 -32.30 13.23 2.66
CA ASN A 72 -31.22 12.44 3.29
C ASN A 72 -30.35 11.66 2.28
N ALA A 73 -30.77 11.51 1.03
CA ALA A 73 -29.95 10.89 -0.01
C ALA A 73 -28.91 11.87 -0.60
N GLN A 74 -29.08 13.17 -0.36
CA GLN A 74 -28.25 14.24 -0.90
C GLN A 74 -27.15 14.71 0.06
N ILE A 75 -27.14 14.18 1.30
CA ILE A 75 -26.12 14.42 2.33
C ILE A 75 -25.26 13.15 2.53
N ILE A 76 -24.81 12.58 1.42
CA ILE A 76 -23.54 11.85 1.34
C ILE A 76 -22.69 12.57 0.30
N MET A 77 -22.45 13.87 0.54
CA MET A 77 -21.21 14.46 0.05
C MET A 77 -20.09 13.70 0.73
N GLU A 78 -19.18 13.19 -0.08
CA GLU A 78 -17.94 12.54 0.33
C GLU A 78 -17.15 13.53 1.18
N GLN A 79 -17.24 13.40 2.51
CA GLN A 79 -16.46 14.22 3.44
C GLN A 79 -15.00 13.77 3.36
N GLN A 80 -14.31 14.30 2.35
CA GLN A 80 -12.85 14.43 2.34
C GLN A 80 -12.44 14.95 3.72
N PRO A 81 -11.72 14.15 4.54
CA PRO A 81 -11.43 14.54 5.91
C PRO A 81 -10.57 15.80 5.86
N GLN A 82 -11.06 16.89 6.44
CA GLN A 82 -10.26 18.09 6.63
C GLN A 82 -9.19 17.80 7.69
N LEU A 83 -8.07 17.25 7.21
CA LEU A 83 -6.81 17.24 7.94
C LEU A 83 -6.44 18.69 8.25
N ASN A 84 -5.93 18.95 9.45
CA ASN A 84 -5.55 20.29 9.86
C ASN A 84 -4.54 20.89 8.87
N ASP A 85 -4.76 22.13 8.44
CA ASP A 85 -3.82 22.88 7.60
C ASP A 85 -2.48 23.09 8.35
N HIS A 86 -1.57 22.14 8.18
CA HIS A 86 -0.18 22.31 8.58
C HIS A 86 0.45 23.36 7.67
N ASN A 87 0.86 24.50 8.26
CA ASN A 87 1.43 25.67 7.58
C ASN A 87 2.83 25.42 6.92
N LYS A 88 3.13 24.16 6.61
CA LYS A 88 4.30 23.69 5.88
C LYS A 88 3.80 23.02 4.61
N GLN A 89 3.71 23.78 3.52
CA GLN A 89 3.22 23.28 2.23
C GLN A 89 3.94 21.99 1.84
N GLU A 90 3.23 20.86 1.85
CA GLU A 90 3.80 19.59 1.43
C GLU A 90 4.18 19.66 -0.06
N TYR A 91 5.30 19.00 -0.40
CA TYR A 91 5.77 18.93 -1.78
C TYR A 91 5.93 17.45 -2.17
N PRO A 92 4.88 16.85 -2.78
CA PRO A 92 4.78 15.39 -2.98
C PRO A 92 5.99 14.73 -3.68
N PRO A 93 6.64 15.37 -4.68
CA PRO A 93 7.86 14.83 -5.29
C PRO A 93 9.00 14.62 -4.29
N MET A 94 9.23 15.58 -3.38
CA MET A 94 10.32 15.54 -2.40
C MET A 94 10.01 14.60 -1.23
N HIS A 95 8.73 14.42 -0.90
CA HIS A 95 8.31 13.44 0.09
C HIS A 95 8.50 12.00 -0.42
N THR A 96 8.13 11.74 -1.67
CA THR A 96 8.39 10.44 -2.32
C THR A 96 9.88 10.18 -2.51
N ALA A 97 10.68 11.21 -2.79
CA ALA A 97 12.14 11.10 -2.83
C ALA A 97 12.77 10.77 -1.45
N GLU A 98 12.18 11.22 -0.33
CA GLU A 98 12.62 10.80 1.01
C GLU A 98 12.34 9.32 1.26
N HIS A 99 11.18 8.80 0.84
CA HIS A 99 10.89 7.37 0.94
C HIS A 99 11.89 6.52 0.13
N LEU A 100 12.21 6.94 -1.10
CA LEU A 100 13.24 6.29 -1.91
C LEU A 100 14.61 6.33 -1.21
N LEU A 101 15.03 7.48 -0.68
CA LEU A 101 16.29 7.61 0.06
C LEU A 101 16.30 6.71 1.31
N ASN A 102 15.22 6.73 2.11
CA ASN A 102 15.06 5.87 3.28
C ASN A 102 15.18 4.39 2.93
N ALA A 103 14.50 3.92 1.89
CA ALA A 103 14.60 2.54 1.43
C ALA A 103 16.00 2.20 0.89
N THR A 104 16.67 3.14 0.21
CA THR A 104 18.07 2.99 -0.24
C THR A 104 19.03 2.82 0.93
N MET A 105 18.87 3.63 1.99
CA MET A 105 19.69 3.60 3.19
C MET A 105 19.49 2.30 3.99
N VAL A 106 18.23 1.90 4.21
CA VAL A 106 17.89 0.62 4.87
C VAL A 106 18.51 -0.56 4.11
N LYS A 107 18.37 -0.61 2.77
CA LYS A 107 18.91 -1.69 1.93
C LYS A 107 20.44 -1.70 1.83
N THR A 108 21.09 -0.54 1.92
CA THR A 108 22.55 -0.43 1.71
C THR A 108 23.35 -0.55 3.01
N PHE A 109 22.83 -0.08 4.15
CA PHE A 109 23.54 -0.05 5.43
C PHE A 109 22.86 -0.84 6.55
N GLY A 110 21.64 -1.36 6.35
CA GLY A 110 20.86 -2.01 7.42
C GLY A 110 20.37 -1.06 8.52
N CYS A 111 20.51 0.26 8.33
CA CYS A 111 20.15 1.26 9.32
C CYS A 111 18.62 1.45 9.42
N PRO A 112 18.09 2.02 10.52
CA PRO A 112 16.70 2.46 10.56
C PRO A 112 16.41 3.56 9.52
N ARG A 113 15.14 3.71 9.12
CA ARG A 113 14.65 4.90 8.39
C ARG A 113 14.86 6.17 9.22
N SER A 114 15.00 7.32 8.57
CA SER A 114 15.31 8.58 9.28
C SER A 114 14.21 8.94 10.28
N ARG A 115 14.61 9.16 11.54
CA ARG A 115 13.75 9.76 12.60
C ARG A 115 13.72 11.29 12.54
N ASN A 116 14.54 11.91 11.68
CA ASN A 116 14.69 13.36 11.60
C ASN A 116 14.83 13.78 10.12
N ALA A 117 13.72 13.63 9.39
CA ALA A 117 13.54 14.21 8.07
C ALA A 117 13.02 15.65 8.21
N HIS A 118 13.59 16.59 7.44
CA HIS A 118 12.98 17.90 7.19
C HIS A 118 12.77 18.05 5.70
N ILE A 119 11.53 17.89 5.26
CA ILE A 119 11.13 17.98 3.85
C ILE A 119 10.67 19.39 3.52
N GLU A 120 11.27 19.99 2.49
CA GLU A 120 10.91 21.31 1.95
C GLU A 120 11.11 21.34 0.43
N LYS A 121 10.40 22.25 -0.25
CA LYS A 121 10.42 22.32 -1.73
C LYS A 121 11.79 22.64 -2.35
N LYS A 122 12.69 23.33 -1.63
CA LYS A 122 13.99 23.81 -2.18
C LYS A 122 15.18 22.92 -1.82
N LYS A 123 15.28 22.51 -0.55
CA LYS A 123 16.35 21.67 -0.01
C LYS A 123 15.77 20.87 1.16
N SER A 124 16.03 19.58 1.20
CA SER A 124 15.62 18.70 2.31
C SER A 124 16.84 18.11 3.01
N LYS A 125 16.64 17.61 4.22
CA LYS A 125 17.66 16.85 4.97
C LYS A 125 17.06 15.63 5.65
N CYS A 126 17.87 14.59 5.82
CA CYS A 126 17.55 13.41 6.62
C CYS A 126 18.78 13.02 7.44
N ASP A 127 18.58 12.73 8.73
CA ASP A 127 19.62 12.18 9.59
C ASP A 127 19.48 10.65 9.70
N TYR A 128 20.58 9.90 9.57
CA TYR A 128 20.66 8.45 9.74
C TYR A 128 21.66 8.09 10.84
N GLU A 129 21.27 7.13 11.69
CA GLU A 129 22.14 6.54 12.72
C GLU A 129 23.01 5.46 12.05
N LEU A 130 24.34 5.64 12.03
CA LEU A 130 25.32 4.76 11.38
C LEU A 130 26.59 4.60 12.25
N PRO A 131 27.17 3.39 12.35
CA PRO A 131 28.36 3.16 13.18
C PRO A 131 29.66 3.70 12.57
N THR A 132 29.68 3.94 11.26
CA THR A 132 30.85 4.37 10.48
C THR A 132 30.46 5.44 9.47
N CYS A 133 31.35 6.39 9.20
CA CYS A 133 31.19 7.32 8.09
C CYS A 133 31.20 6.56 6.75
N PRO A 134 30.25 6.79 5.83
CA PRO A 134 30.31 6.26 4.48
C PRO A 134 31.47 6.85 3.68
N THR A 135 31.98 6.12 2.69
CA THR A 135 32.96 6.64 1.72
C THR A 135 32.29 7.50 0.63
N GLU A 136 33.06 8.29 -0.12
CA GLU A 136 32.51 9.12 -1.20
C GLU A 136 31.83 8.28 -2.29
N GLU A 137 32.37 7.10 -2.61
CA GLU A 137 31.78 6.15 -3.55
C GLU A 137 30.47 5.57 -3.02
N GLN A 138 30.35 5.37 -1.70
CA GLN A 138 29.10 4.96 -1.08
C GLN A 138 28.05 6.08 -1.12
N ILE A 139 28.45 7.35 -0.92
CA ILE A 139 27.56 8.50 -1.08
C ILE A 139 27.07 8.64 -2.53
N HIS A 140 27.97 8.45 -3.51
CA HIS A 140 27.63 8.45 -4.92
C HIS A 140 26.64 7.31 -5.25
N ALA A 141 26.92 6.09 -4.79
CA ALA A 141 26.07 4.94 -5.00
C ALA A 141 24.68 5.04 -4.33
N ILE A 142 24.50 5.87 -3.30
CA ILE A 142 23.16 6.20 -2.77
C ILE A 142 22.40 7.07 -3.76
N GLU A 143 23.05 8.11 -4.31
CA GLU A 143 22.44 9.01 -5.28
C GLU A 143 22.08 8.27 -6.58
N GLU A 144 22.95 7.40 -7.06
CA GLU A 144 22.68 6.53 -8.22
C GLU A 144 21.48 5.62 -7.96
N LYS A 145 21.46 4.84 -6.86
CA LYS A 145 20.34 3.93 -6.52
C LYS A 145 18.99 4.63 -6.33
N VAL A 146 18.97 5.89 -5.91
CA VAL A 146 17.74 6.69 -5.82
C VAL A 146 17.28 7.11 -7.22
N ASN A 147 18.20 7.53 -8.09
CA ASN A 147 17.87 7.89 -9.48
C ASN A 147 17.49 6.66 -10.32
N GLU A 148 18.15 5.51 -10.15
CA GLU A 148 17.71 4.22 -10.72
C GLU A 148 16.27 3.88 -10.31
N ALA A 149 15.89 4.12 -9.05
CA ALA A 149 14.53 3.90 -8.57
C ALA A 149 13.52 4.91 -9.15
N ILE A 150 13.98 6.11 -9.53
CA ILE A 150 13.19 7.13 -10.23
C ILE A 150 12.95 6.72 -11.69
N ASP A 151 14.02 6.40 -12.42
CA ASP A 151 14.01 6.03 -13.85
C ASP A 151 13.29 4.70 -14.13
N ARG A 152 13.11 3.84 -13.12
CA ARG A 152 12.22 2.67 -13.18
C ARG A 152 10.72 3.03 -13.29
N HIS A 153 10.36 4.32 -13.17
CA HIS A 153 8.99 4.84 -13.32
C HIS A 153 7.97 4.05 -12.49
N LEU A 154 8.28 3.83 -11.21
CA LEU A 154 7.49 3.00 -10.31
C LEU A 154 6.15 3.66 -9.97
N PRO A 155 5.03 2.92 -10.00
CA PRO A 155 3.75 3.42 -9.54
C PRO A 155 3.76 3.57 -8.01
N VAL A 156 3.16 4.66 -7.53
CA VAL A 156 2.99 4.93 -6.11
C VAL A 156 1.53 4.68 -5.74
N THR A 157 1.26 3.69 -4.88
CA THR A 157 -0.09 3.36 -4.42
C THR A 157 -0.30 3.70 -2.97
N CYS A 158 -1.55 4.00 -2.60
CA CYS A 158 -1.98 4.21 -1.22
C CYS A 158 -3.09 3.21 -0.88
N GLU A 159 -2.86 2.41 0.16
CA GLU A 159 -3.78 1.39 0.67
C GLU A 159 -4.14 1.74 2.11
N PHE A 160 -5.41 1.58 2.49
CA PHE A 160 -5.85 1.68 3.88
C PHE A 160 -6.12 0.26 4.40
N MET A 161 -5.46 -0.12 5.49
CA MET A 161 -5.53 -1.47 6.04
C MET A 161 -5.43 -1.45 7.57
N THR A 162 -5.91 -2.50 8.21
CA THR A 162 -5.79 -2.67 9.66
C THR A 162 -4.35 -2.93 10.09
N HIS A 163 -4.06 -2.72 11.38
CA HIS A 163 -2.81 -3.19 11.98
C HIS A 163 -2.54 -4.69 11.71
N GLU A 164 -3.57 -5.53 11.65
CA GLU A 164 -3.43 -6.98 11.47
C GLU A 164 -2.84 -7.32 10.09
N GLU A 165 -3.36 -6.68 9.04
CA GLU A 165 -2.88 -6.81 7.66
C GLU A 165 -1.48 -6.18 7.51
N ALA A 166 -1.29 -5.00 8.10
CA ALA A 166 -0.04 -4.25 8.04
C ALA A 166 1.16 -4.97 8.69
N LYS A 167 0.97 -5.86 9.67
CA LYS A 167 2.04 -6.68 10.32
C LYS A 167 2.97 -7.37 9.32
N SER A 168 2.44 -7.73 8.15
CA SER A 168 3.18 -8.44 7.10
C SER A 168 4.00 -7.53 6.17
N ILE A 169 3.79 -6.21 6.24
CA ILE A 169 4.29 -5.21 5.28
C ILE A 169 5.14 -4.13 6.00
N VAL A 170 4.76 -3.74 7.22
CA VAL A 170 5.37 -2.66 7.98
C VAL A 170 5.62 -3.10 9.42
N ASP A 171 6.80 -2.77 9.93
CA ASP A 171 7.16 -3.00 11.33
C ASP A 171 6.35 -2.10 12.26
N LEU A 172 5.35 -2.67 12.93
CA LEU A 172 4.48 -1.97 13.86
C LEU A 172 5.23 -1.37 15.06
N SER A 173 6.42 -1.89 15.44
CA SER A 173 7.20 -1.35 16.57
C SER A 173 7.75 0.06 16.30
N LYS A 174 7.67 0.53 15.04
CA LYS A 174 8.06 1.88 14.61
C LYS A 174 6.89 2.86 14.53
N LEU A 175 5.66 2.44 14.85
CA LEU A 175 4.49 3.32 14.93
C LEU A 175 4.44 4.04 16.30
N PRO A 176 3.88 5.27 16.37
CA PRO A 176 3.66 5.94 17.64
C PRO A 176 2.51 5.26 18.41
N GLU A 177 2.54 5.36 19.75
CA GLU A 177 1.59 4.70 20.66
C GLU A 177 0.11 5.11 20.44
N ASN A 178 -0.12 6.24 19.76
CA ASN A 178 -1.44 6.78 19.41
C ASN A 178 -1.83 6.55 17.93
N ALA A 179 -1.22 5.58 17.24
CA ALA A 179 -1.57 5.23 15.86
C ALA A 179 -3.03 4.76 15.73
N SER A 180 -3.72 5.23 14.68
CA SER A 180 -5.09 4.81 14.35
C SER A 180 -5.14 3.33 13.96
N GLU A 181 -6.18 2.60 14.40
CA GLU A 181 -6.39 1.17 14.11
C GLU A 181 -6.27 0.84 12.61
N ILE A 182 -6.70 1.77 11.75
CA ILE A 182 -6.50 1.75 10.30
C ILE A 182 -5.29 2.63 9.95
N LEU A 183 -4.32 2.02 9.27
CA LEU A 183 -3.09 2.64 8.79
C LEU A 183 -3.20 2.92 7.29
N ARG A 184 -2.74 4.10 6.85
CA ARG A 184 -2.48 4.37 5.43
C ARG A 184 -1.06 3.92 5.09
N ILE A 185 -0.95 2.92 4.23
CA ILE A 185 0.31 2.40 3.71
C ILE A 185 0.53 2.98 2.31
N VAL A 186 1.70 3.59 2.12
CA VAL A 186 2.20 4.04 0.82
C VAL A 186 3.17 2.99 0.32
N ARG A 187 3.02 2.57 -0.94
CA ARG A 187 3.95 1.69 -1.65
C ARG A 187 4.55 2.41 -2.83
N ILE A 188 5.83 2.21 -3.09
CA ILE A 188 6.53 2.71 -4.28
C ILE A 188 7.00 1.49 -5.08
N GLY A 189 6.14 0.97 -5.96
CA GLY A 189 6.36 -0.28 -6.69
C GLY A 189 6.76 -1.45 -5.78
N ASP A 190 7.93 -2.03 -6.06
CA ASP A 190 8.61 -3.05 -5.25
C ASP A 190 9.70 -2.48 -4.33
N TYR A 191 9.84 -1.15 -4.26
CA TYR A 191 11.01 -0.49 -3.69
C TYR A 191 10.83 -0.06 -2.23
N ASP A 192 9.70 0.53 -1.87
CA ASP A 192 9.37 0.89 -0.48
C ASP A 192 7.93 0.52 -0.13
N ALA A 193 7.70 0.23 1.15
CA ALA A 193 6.36 0.10 1.74
C ALA A 193 6.40 0.68 3.17
N CYS A 194 5.60 1.70 3.43
CA CYS A 194 5.69 2.48 4.66
C CYS A 194 4.31 3.03 5.07
N ALA A 195 4.00 3.00 6.36
CA ALA A 195 2.86 3.76 6.89
C ALA A 195 3.17 5.26 6.81
N CYS A 196 2.39 6.01 6.02
CA CYS A 196 2.60 7.45 5.83
C CYS A 196 1.27 8.18 5.53
N ILE A 197 1.14 9.40 6.07
CA ILE A 197 -0.09 10.20 6.00
C ILE A 197 -0.01 11.42 5.07
N GLY A 198 1.19 11.81 4.62
CA GLY A 198 1.37 12.97 3.73
C GLY A 198 1.09 12.67 2.25
N GLN A 199 1.26 13.65 1.40
CA GLN A 199 1.03 13.56 -0.04
C GLN A 199 2.27 13.02 -0.78
N HIS A 200 2.02 12.28 -1.86
CA HIS A 200 3.03 11.66 -2.74
C HIS A 200 2.66 11.89 -4.21
N VAL A 201 3.63 11.73 -5.12
CA VAL A 201 3.36 11.65 -6.57
C VAL A 201 2.64 10.34 -6.91
N GLU A 202 2.04 10.22 -8.09
CA GLU A 202 1.43 8.97 -8.58
C GLU A 202 2.48 8.05 -9.23
N ASN A 203 3.56 8.62 -9.79
CA ASN A 203 4.67 7.88 -10.38
C ASN A 203 6.03 8.51 -10.05
N THR A 204 7.08 7.71 -9.87
CA THR A 204 8.43 8.24 -9.58
C THR A 204 9.00 9.13 -10.68
N SER A 205 8.57 8.97 -11.95
CA SER A 205 8.93 9.88 -13.06
C SER A 205 8.62 11.36 -12.78
N GLU A 206 7.62 11.65 -11.95
CA GLU A 206 7.26 13.02 -11.58
C GLU A 206 8.28 13.70 -10.65
N ILE A 207 9.24 12.96 -10.11
CA ILE A 207 10.23 13.47 -9.15
C ILE A 207 11.25 14.39 -9.84
N GLY A 208 11.69 14.02 -11.05
CA GLY A 208 12.90 14.58 -11.66
C GLY A 208 14.16 14.00 -11.02
N LEU A 209 15.33 14.61 -11.30
CA LEU A 209 16.62 14.11 -10.83
C LEU A 209 16.83 14.39 -9.33
N PHE A 210 17.16 13.37 -8.55
CA PHE A 210 17.58 13.50 -7.16
C PHE A 210 19.08 13.85 -7.08
N LYS A 211 19.44 14.85 -6.27
CA LYS A 211 20.84 15.27 -6.10
C LYS A 211 21.18 15.56 -4.64
N ILE A 212 22.20 14.89 -4.11
CA ILE A 212 22.84 15.20 -2.83
C ILE A 212 23.65 16.49 -2.99
N ILE A 213 23.45 17.43 -2.06
CA ILE A 213 24.10 18.75 -2.04
C ILE A 213 25.35 18.70 -1.17
N SER A 214 25.23 18.10 0.02
CA SER A 214 26.33 17.83 0.93
C SER A 214 25.90 16.80 1.97
N TYR A 215 26.87 16.21 2.64
CA TYR A 215 26.67 15.37 3.81
C TYR A 215 27.65 15.78 4.91
N ASP A 216 27.26 15.61 6.17
CA ASP A 216 28.19 15.63 7.30
C ASP A 216 28.05 14.31 8.07
N TYR A 217 29.12 13.87 8.73
CA TYR A 217 29.09 12.76 9.67
C TYR A 217 29.72 13.18 11.00
N ALA A 218 28.97 13.03 12.10
CA ALA A 218 29.43 13.31 13.46
C ALA A 218 28.69 12.39 14.44
N ASP A 219 29.34 11.97 15.52
CA ASP A 219 28.73 11.27 16.67
C ASP A 219 27.84 10.07 16.31
N GLY A 220 28.25 9.26 15.33
CA GLY A 220 27.47 8.10 14.85
C GLY A 220 26.26 8.47 13.98
N LYS A 221 26.24 9.69 13.43
CA LYS A 221 25.10 10.23 12.68
C LYS A 221 25.53 10.85 11.35
N LEU A 222 24.99 10.31 10.25
CA LEU A 222 25.10 10.89 8.92
C LEU A 222 23.93 11.85 8.68
N ARG A 223 24.21 13.12 8.35
CA ARG A 223 23.22 14.09 7.88
C ARG A 223 23.36 14.26 6.37
N LEU A 224 22.42 13.71 5.61
CA LEU A 224 22.32 13.96 4.17
C LEU A 224 21.50 15.23 3.91
N ARG A 225 21.95 16.07 2.98
CA ARG A 225 21.18 17.21 2.45
C ARG A 225 21.00 17.03 0.95
N PHE A 226 19.78 17.14 0.45
CA PHE A 226 19.44 16.86 -0.95
C PHE A 226 18.44 17.88 -1.53
N LYS A 227 18.33 17.87 -2.86
CA LYS A 227 17.31 18.59 -3.63
C LYS A 227 16.82 17.72 -4.77
N LEU A 228 15.73 18.15 -5.39
CA LEU A 228 15.31 17.69 -6.72
C LEU A 228 15.71 18.73 -7.76
N ILE A 229 15.96 18.26 -8.98
CA ILE A 229 16.21 19.06 -10.18
C ILE A 229 15.16 18.65 -11.22
N LYS A 230 14.54 19.64 -11.86
CA LYS A 230 13.62 19.50 -12.99
C LYS A 230 14.09 20.43 -14.11
#